data_AF-A0A534YRJ8-F1
#
_entry.id   AF-A0A534YRJ8-F1
#
_cell.length_a   1.000
_cell.length_b   1.000
_cell.length_c   1.000
_cell.angle_alpha   90.00
_cell.angle_beta   90.00
_cell.angle_gamma   90.00
#
_symmetry.space_group_name_H-M   'P 1'
#
loop_
_entity.id
_entity.type
_entity.pdbx_description
1 polymer ?
#
loop_
_entity_poly.entity_id
_entity_poly.type
_entity_poly.pdbx_seq_one_letter_code
_entity_poly.pdbx_strand_id
1 'polypeptide(L)'
;MSAVRRVLVFMMVGAIVGAVAASFIVPPVLGWYNEPGAISPGKQVETLCNIPELIRYTSSRLLRGQLIGAAIGALVFLFPGILSARRQTRGVPATVPPSAV
;
A
#
# COMPACT_ATOMS: atom_id res chain seq x y z
N MET A 1 12.78 -12.05 -17.58
CA MET A 1 12.68 -10.92 -16.63
C MET A 1 13.81 -11.03 -15.62
N SER A 2 14.52 -9.95 -15.32
CA SER A 2 15.52 -9.96 -14.24
C SER A 2 14.84 -10.16 -12.87
N ALA A 3 15.55 -10.77 -11.93
CA ALA A 3 15.06 -11.00 -10.56
C ALA A 3 14.60 -9.70 -9.90
N VAL A 4 15.38 -8.63 -10.04
CA VAL A 4 15.06 -7.29 -9.52
C VAL A 4 13.75 -6.75 -10.11
N ARG A 5 13.58 -6.85 -11.44
CA ARG A 5 12.35 -6.40 -12.09
C ARG A 5 11.12 -7.13 -11.57
N ARG A 6 11.23 -8.45 -11.34
CA ARG A 6 10.13 -9.24 -10.78
C ARG A 6 9.76 -8.77 -9.38
N VAL A 7 10.73 -8.56 -8.50
CA VAL A 7 10.49 -8.05 -7.14
C VAL A 7 9.80 -6.68 -7.19
N LEU A 8 10.28 -5.76 -8.03
CA LEU A 8 9.67 -4.44 -8.20
C LEU A 8 8.22 -4.51 -8.67
N VAL A 9 7.89 -5.41 -9.61
CA VAL A 9 6.50 -5.61 -10.05
C VAL A 9 5.62 -6.09 -8.91
N PHE A 10 6.09 -7.04 -8.10
CA PHE A 10 5.34 -7.48 -6.91
C PHE A 10 5.11 -6.34 -5.92
N MET A 11 6.15 -5.55 -5.62
CA MET A 11 6.02 -4.39 -4.73
C MET A 11 5.04 -3.35 -5.29
N MET A 12 5.07 -3.10 -6.61
CA MET A 12 4.16 -2.15 -7.25
C MET A 12 2.70 -2.63 -7.20
N VAL A 13 2.46 -3.91 -7.44
CA VAL A 13 1.13 -4.52 -7.27
C VAL A 13 0.68 -4.39 -5.81
N GLY A 14 1.55 -4.72 -4.85
CA GLY A 14 1.26 -4.56 -3.43
C GLY A 14 0.94 -3.12 -3.05
N ALA A 15 1.67 -2.15 -3.58
CA ALA A 15 1.42 -0.73 -3.34
C ALA A 15 0.04 -0.29 -3.82
N ILE A 16 -0.36 -0.72 -5.03
CA ILE A 16 -1.68 -0.42 -5.58
C ILE A 16 -2.77 -1.06 -4.73
N VAL A 17 -2.63 -2.35 -4.38
CA VAL A 17 -3.60 -3.06 -3.53
C VAL A 17 -3.70 -2.37 -2.16
N GLY A 18 -2.58 -1.96 -1.57
CA GLY A 18 -2.53 -1.24 -0.30
C GLY A 18 -3.20 0.13 -0.35
N ALA A 19 -3.02 0.89 -1.43
CA ALA A 19 -3.72 2.16 -1.65
C ALA A 19 -5.24 1.95 -1.82
N VAL A 20 -5.65 0.94 -2.60
CA VAL A 20 -7.07 0.60 -2.75
C VAL A 20 -7.66 0.25 -1.39
N ALA A 21 -7.01 -0.61 -0.60
CA ALA A 21 -7.47 -0.94 0.75
C ALA A 21 -7.56 0.30 1.67
N ALA A 22 -6.56 1.19 1.63
CA ALA A 22 -6.59 2.45 2.37
C ALA A 22 -7.75 3.36 1.92
N SER A 23 -8.16 3.30 0.66
CA SER A 23 -9.31 4.06 0.14
C SER A 23 -10.62 3.63 0.78
N PHE A 24 -10.73 2.38 1.25
CA PHE A 24 -11.91 1.91 1.96
C PHE A 24 -11.83 2.09 3.47
N ILE A 25 -10.61 2.16 4.04
CA ILE A 25 -10.42 2.24 5.50
C ILE A 25 -10.32 3.69 5.98
N VAL A 26 -9.58 4.54 5.25
CA VAL A 26 -9.27 5.91 5.68
C VAL A 26 -10.52 6.78 5.76
N PRO A 27 -11.44 6.82 4.76
CA PRO A 27 -12.62 7.69 4.84
C PRO A 27 -13.56 7.34 6.00
N PRO A 28 -13.94 6.07 6.26
CA PRO A 28 -14.79 5.73 7.42
C PRO A 28 -14.12 6.06 8.75
N VAL A 29 -12.82 5.81 8.88
CA VAL A 29 -12.06 6.16 10.09
C VAL A 29 -12.04 7.67 10.30
N LEU A 30 -11.87 8.45 9.23
CA LEU A 30 -11.98 9.90 9.30
C LEU A 30 -13.40 10.37 9.68
N GLY A 31 -14.44 9.68 9.21
CA GLY A 31 -15.83 9.92 9.64
C GLY A 31 -15.99 9.72 11.15
N TRP A 32 -15.56 8.57 11.67
CA TRP A 32 -15.63 8.24 13.10
C TRP A 32 -14.96 9.27 14.00
N TYR A 33 -13.79 9.79 13.60
CA TYR A 33 -13.08 10.82 14.38
C TYR A 33 -13.69 12.23 14.27
N ASN A 34 -14.58 12.47 13.32
CA ASN A 34 -15.24 13.76 13.10
C ASN A 34 -16.74 13.75 13.44
N GLU A 35 -17.29 12.61 13.88
CA GLU A 35 -18.67 12.51 14.34
C GLU A 35 -18.84 13.15 15.72
N PRO A 36 -19.88 13.97 15.93
CA PRO A 36 -20.07 14.77 17.15
C PRO A 36 -20.33 13.97 18.44
N GLY A 37 -20.59 12.67 18.35
CA GLY A 37 -20.85 11.80 19.51
C GLY A 37 -19.62 11.10 20.09
N ALA A 38 -18.48 11.08 19.40
CA ALA A 38 -17.31 10.25 19.77
C ALA A 38 -16.14 11.05 20.40
N ILE A 39 -16.24 12.37 20.45
CA ILE A 39 -15.19 13.25 20.98
C ILE A 39 -15.63 13.73 22.37
N SER A 40 -14.76 13.54 23.37
CA SER A 40 -15.00 13.79 24.80
C SER A 40 -15.91 15.00 25.09
N PRO A 41 -16.80 14.91 26.11
CA PRO A 41 -17.56 16.06 26.58
C PRO A 41 -16.60 17.22 26.90
N GLY A 42 -16.73 18.32 26.16
CA GLY A 42 -15.89 19.52 26.29
C GLY A 42 -14.94 19.82 25.13
N LYS A 43 -14.80 18.94 24.13
CA LYS A 43 -14.08 19.26 22.88
C LYS A 43 -15.08 19.58 21.78
N GLN A 44 -15.23 20.86 21.45
CA GLN A 44 -16.04 21.25 20.29
C GLN A 44 -15.48 20.56 19.05
N VAL A 45 -16.36 19.86 18.34
CA VAL A 45 -16.09 19.42 16.97
C VAL A 45 -15.88 20.71 16.17
N GLU A 46 -14.64 21.00 15.80
CA GLU A 46 -14.34 22.17 14.98
C GLU A 46 -15.02 21.97 13.62
N THR A 47 -16.22 22.52 13.51
CA THR A 47 -16.93 22.58 12.24
C THR A 47 -16.17 23.59 11.40
N LEU A 48 -15.30 23.10 10.50
CA LEU A 48 -14.59 23.96 9.57
C LEU A 48 -15.61 24.63 8.62
N CYS A 49 -16.02 25.86 8.96
CA CYS A 49 -16.88 26.68 8.10
C CYS A 49 -16.12 27.25 6.88
N ASN A 50 -14.78 27.16 6.90
CA ASN A 50 -13.94 27.57 5.79
C ASN A 50 -13.75 26.41 4.79
N ILE A 51 -14.56 26.40 3.73
CA ILE A 51 -14.55 25.38 2.67
C ILE A 51 -13.14 25.08 2.10
N PRO A 52 -12.30 26.05 1.71
CA PRO A 52 -10.96 25.76 1.19
C PRO A 52 -10.04 25.07 2.22
N GLU A 53 -10.22 25.38 3.50
CA GLU A 53 -9.45 24.77 4.57
C GLU A 53 -9.88 23.33 4.83
N LEU A 54 -11.18 23.05 4.74
CA LEU A 54 -11.74 21.70 4.82
C LEU A 54 -11.20 20.81 3.70
N ILE A 55 -11.10 21.33 2.47
CA ILE A 55 -10.53 20.60 1.33
C ILE A 55 -9.06 20.27 1.58
N ARG A 56 -8.25 21.24 2.03
CA ARG A 56 -6.82 21.02 2.32
C ARG A 56 -6.64 20.00 3.44
N TYR A 57 -7.42 20.14 4.52
CA TYR A 57 -7.40 19.24 5.65
C TYR A 57 -7.73 17.80 5.24
N THR A 58 -8.86 17.61 4.56
CA THR A 58 -9.33 16.28 4.13
C THR A 58 -8.37 15.65 3.13
N SER A 59 -7.92 16.42 2.14
CA SER A 59 -6.97 15.95 1.13
C SER A 59 -5.65 15.50 1.77
N SER A 60 -5.11 16.28 2.71
CA SER A 60 -3.85 15.94 3.37
C SER A 60 -3.95 14.62 4.15
N ARG A 61 -5.05 14.41 4.88
CA ARG A 61 -5.31 13.17 5.63
C ARG A 61 -5.54 11.98 4.71
N LEU A 62 -6.27 12.19 3.62
CA LEU A 62 -6.53 11.15 2.64
C LEU A 62 -5.23 10.72 1.97
N LEU A 63 -4.43 11.67 1.45
CA LEU A 63 -3.13 11.39 0.83
C LEU A 63 -2.18 10.68 1.79
N ARG A 64 -2.16 11.08 3.07
CA ARG A 64 -1.32 10.44 4.08
C ARG A 64 -1.76 9.00 4.34
N GLY A 65 -3.07 8.75 4.43
CA GLY A 65 -3.62 7.41 4.56
C GLY A 65 -3.30 6.52 3.34
N GLN A 66 -3.41 7.07 2.13
CA GLN A 66 -3.04 6.37 0.88
C GLN A 66 -1.55 6.03 0.83
N LEU A 67 -0.68 6.97 1.21
CA LEU A 67 0.77 6.75 1.27
C LEU A 67 1.13 5.64 2.25
N ILE A 68 0.51 5.62 3.42
CA ILE A 68 0.71 4.57 4.43
C ILE A 68 0.23 3.21 3.89
N GLY A 69 -0.97 3.16 3.32
CA GLY A 69 -1.51 1.94 2.73
C GLY A 69 -0.63 1.38 1.62
N ALA A 70 -0.18 2.24 0.71
CA ALA A 70 0.71 1.86 -0.38
C ALA A 70 2.06 1.35 0.14
N ALA A 71 2.67 2.03 1.12
CA ALA A 71 3.94 1.61 1.70
C ALA A 71 3.83 0.23 2.37
N ILE A 72 2.78 0.01 3.17
CA ILE A 72 2.52 -1.27 3.82
C ILE A 72 2.31 -2.37 2.76
N GLY A 73 1.46 -2.11 1.77
CA GLY A 73 1.18 -3.06 0.69
C GLY A 73 2.44 -3.44 -0.09
N ALA A 74 3.31 -2.48 -0.40
CA ALA A 74 4.58 -2.73 -1.07
C ALA A 74 5.52 -3.62 -0.23
N LEU A 75 5.62 -3.36 1.07
CA LEU A 75 6.47 -4.12 1.99
C LEU A 75 5.94 -5.56 2.19
N VAL A 76 4.62 -5.75 2.26
CA VAL A 76 4.01 -7.09 2.36
C VAL A 76 4.29 -7.90 1.09
N PHE A 77 4.18 -7.29 -0.09
CA PHE A 77 4.42 -7.97 -1.36
C PHE A 77 5.90 -8.15 -1.72
N LEU A 78 6.83 -7.52 -0.98
CA LEU A 78 8.27 -7.74 -1.12
C LEU A 78 8.62 -9.22 -0.89
N PHE A 79 8.06 -9.83 0.16
CA PHE A 79 8.32 -11.24 0.52
C PHE A 79 7.99 -12.24 -0.59
N PRO A 80 6.75 -12.29 -1.13
CA PRO A 80 6.42 -13.19 -2.24
C PRO A 80 7.22 -12.86 -3.50
N GLY A 81 7.54 -11.58 -3.75
CA GLY A 81 8.43 -11.17 -4.84
C GLY A 81 9.81 -11.80 -4.75
N ILE A 82 10.45 -11.75 -3.57
CA ILE A 82 11.76 -12.37 -3.31
C ILE A 82 11.66 -13.89 -3.44
N LEU A 83 10.64 -14.52 -2.85
CA LEU A 83 10.47 -15.97 -2.91
C LEU A 83 10.30 -16.46 -4.36
N SER A 84 9.52 -15.74 -5.16
CA SER A 84 9.31 -16.02 -6.59
C SER A 84 10.58 -15.83 -7.43
N ALA A 85 11.38 -14.82 -7.11
CA ALA A 85 12.68 -14.62 -7.77
C ALA A 85 13.67 -15.75 -7.43
N ARG A 86 13.72 -16.20 -6.17
CA ARG A 86 14.59 -17.30 -5.71
C ARG A 86 14.21 -18.67 -6.29
N ARG A 87 12.92 -18.91 -6.53
CA ARG A 87 12.46 -20.15 -7.18
C ARG A 87 12.91 -20.23 -8.65
N GLN A 88 12.95 -19.10 -9.34
CA GLN A 88 13.34 -19.08 -10.74
C GLN A 88 14.83 -19.35 -10.95
N THR A 89 15.70 -18.85 -10.07
CA THR A 89 17.14 -19.16 -10.14
C THR A 89 17.45 -20.62 -9.82
N ARG A 90 16.61 -21.30 -9.04
CA ARG A 90 16.75 -22.74 -8.76
C ARG A 90 16.21 -23.65 -9.87
N GLY A 91 15.34 -23.12 -10.74
CA GLY A 91 14.66 -23.87 -11.78
C GLY A 91 15.36 -23.89 -13.13
N VAL A 92 16.60 -23.39 -13.25
CA VAL A 92 17.41 -23.55 -14.48
C VAL A 92 18.05 -24.95 -14.42
N PRO A 93 17.55 -25.94 -15.20
CA PRO A 93 18.21 -27.23 -15.28
C PRO A 93 19.57 -26.99 -15.95
N ALA A 94 20.64 -27.53 -15.36
CA ALA A 94 21.91 -27.62 -16.05
C ALA A 94 21.65 -28.35 -17.38
N THR A 95 21.85 -27.67 -18.51
CA THR A 95 21.92 -28.30 -19.82
C THR A 95 23.00 -29.38 -19.73
N VAL A 96 22.58 -30.63 -19.70
CA VAL A 96 23.48 -31.78 -19.87
C VAL A 96 24.12 -31.58 -21.26
N PRO A 97 25.45 -31.40 -21.36
CA PRO A 97 26.07 -31.34 -22.68
C PRO A 97 25.84 -32.69 -23.36
N PRO A 98 25.41 -32.73 -24.63
CA PRO A 98 25.43 -33.98 -25.38
C PRO A 98 26.89 -34.42 -25.43
N SER A 99 27.19 -35.52 -24.74
CA SER A 99 28.45 -36.22 -24.81
C SER A 99 28.78 -36.51 -26.28
N ALA A 100 29.97 -36.08 -26.71
CA ALA A 100 30.53 -36.46 -27.99
C ALA A 100 30.63 -37.99 -28.07
N VAL A 101 29.91 -38.59 -29.02
CA VAL A 101 30.15 -39.93 -29.59
C VAL A 101 29.88 -39.84 -31.08
#